data_AF-A0A843F0Z7-F1
#
_entry.id   AF-A0A843F0Z7-F1
#
_cell.length_a   1.000
_cell.length_b   1.000
_cell.length_c   1.000
_cell.angle_alpha   90.00
_cell.angle_beta   90.00
_cell.angle_gamma   90.00
#
_symmetry.space_group_name_H-M   'P 1'
#
loop_
_entity.id
_entity.type
_entity.pdbx_description
1 polymer ?
#
loop_
_entity_poly.entity_id
_entity_poly.type
_entity_poly.pdbx_seq_one_letter_code
_entity_poly.pdbx_strand_id
1 'polypeptide(L)'
;MSLSTVLPSYGLKDSTMALILSLVTFIVLFVVLGYSVEVLKGGIEGDETLPDFDYVKQFIIGIKAMILDIIYFIIPAVIVIIIASATGLFSSFTEIVNVGINSLANETTNVTTIIAAVPKSTMNTFTNALSVTIVAAIILFIIFSLLSFTALVRFAKFESGTEGLRFLEILKDMKNIGFIKIIITLIVIYIIALAMVFVIGLIGLIPYVGVFIGIFVGVPFVVLFLYRSIGLLYADAY
;
A
#
# COMPACT_ATOMS: atom_id res chain seq x y z
N MET A 1 -15.50 -1.47 -5.04
CA MET A 1 -16.36 -0.37 -5.52
C MET A 1 -15.60 0.35 -6.61
N SER A 2 -16.09 0.32 -7.86
CA SER A 2 -15.46 1.05 -8.96
C SER A 2 -15.78 2.55 -8.85
N LEU A 3 -14.91 3.41 -9.35
CA LEU A 3 -15.13 4.87 -9.38
C LEU A 3 -16.50 5.23 -10.01
N SER A 4 -16.94 4.45 -11.01
CA SER A 4 -18.24 4.57 -11.68
C SER A 4 -19.47 4.37 -10.78
N THR A 5 -19.30 3.77 -9.60
CA THR A 5 -20.39 3.54 -8.63
C THR A 5 -20.47 4.60 -7.52
N VAL A 6 -19.36 5.31 -7.24
CA VAL A 6 -19.27 6.28 -6.13
C VAL A 6 -19.61 7.71 -6.60
N LEU A 7 -19.33 8.03 -7.85
CA LEU A 7 -19.52 9.38 -8.39
C LEU A 7 -21.01 9.75 -8.62
N PRO A 8 -21.88 8.87 -9.13
CA PRO A 8 -23.29 9.17 -9.27
C PRO A 8 -24.01 9.39 -7.94
N SER A 9 -23.57 8.76 -6.84
CA SER A 9 -24.14 8.96 -5.50
C SER A 9 -23.91 10.35 -4.93
N TYR A 10 -22.95 11.12 -5.49
CA TYR A 10 -22.73 12.53 -5.16
C TYR A 10 -23.25 13.48 -6.26
N GLY A 11 -24.09 12.99 -7.19
CA GLY A 11 -24.69 13.80 -8.26
C GLY A 11 -23.79 14.04 -9.47
N LEU A 12 -22.62 13.41 -9.53
CA LEU A 12 -21.66 13.56 -10.63
C LEU A 12 -21.90 12.49 -11.69
N LYS A 13 -22.83 12.75 -12.62
CA LYS A 13 -23.14 11.86 -13.77
C LYS A 13 -22.15 12.00 -14.94
N ASP A 14 -21.37 13.08 -14.98
CA ASP A 14 -20.47 13.37 -16.09
C ASP A 14 -19.09 12.73 -15.88
N SER A 15 -18.73 11.80 -16.77
CA SER A 15 -17.42 11.16 -16.82
C SER A 15 -16.26 12.16 -16.90
N THR A 16 -16.51 13.36 -17.43
CA THR A 16 -15.54 14.45 -17.52
C THR A 16 -15.24 15.03 -16.15
N MET A 17 -16.27 15.30 -15.35
CA MET A 17 -16.11 15.82 -13.99
C MET A 17 -15.42 14.81 -13.08
N ALA A 18 -15.78 13.53 -13.23
CA ALA A 18 -15.11 12.42 -12.56
C ALA A 18 -13.60 12.36 -12.84
N LEU A 19 -13.24 12.49 -14.12
CA LEU A 19 -11.84 12.48 -14.56
C LEU A 19 -11.10 13.68 -13.96
N ILE A 20 -11.65 14.89 -14.05
CA ILE A 20 -11.06 16.10 -13.49
C ILE A 20 -10.80 15.93 -11.98
N LEU A 21 -11.80 15.46 -11.23
CA LEU A 21 -11.64 15.23 -9.80
C LEU A 21 -10.57 14.18 -9.50
N SER A 22 -10.51 13.09 -10.27
CA SER A 22 -9.49 12.06 -10.09
C SER A 22 -8.07 12.58 -10.31
N LEU A 23 -7.88 13.49 -11.27
CA LEU A 23 -6.58 14.13 -11.51
C LEU A 23 -6.21 15.09 -10.38
N VAL A 24 -7.16 15.87 -9.88
CA VAL A 24 -6.93 16.76 -8.73
C VAL A 24 -6.56 15.94 -7.50
N THR A 25 -7.30 14.88 -7.20
CA THR A 25 -6.98 13.97 -6.09
C THR A 25 -5.61 13.34 -6.28
N PHE A 26 -5.27 12.90 -7.50
CA PHE A 26 -3.96 12.33 -7.80
C PHE A 26 -2.82 13.30 -7.49
N ILE A 27 -2.93 14.57 -7.87
CA ILE A 27 -1.92 15.60 -7.54
C ILE A 27 -1.83 15.83 -6.03
N VAL A 28 -2.97 15.94 -5.35
CA VAL A 28 -3.04 16.15 -3.89
C VAL A 28 -2.37 15.00 -3.13
N LEU A 29 -2.49 13.75 -3.60
CA LEU A 29 -1.85 12.59 -2.97
C LEU A 29 -0.32 12.73 -2.92
N PHE A 30 0.31 13.25 -3.99
CA PHE A 30 1.75 13.50 -3.98
C PHE A 30 2.15 14.60 -3.00
N VAL A 31 1.38 15.68 -2.95
CA VAL A 31 1.63 16.77 -1.99
C VAL A 31 1.53 16.24 -0.56
N VAL A 32 0.48 15.45 -0.26
CA VAL A 32 0.30 14.82 1.07
C VAL A 32 1.45 13.87 1.38
N LEU A 33 1.87 13.03 0.44
CA LEU A 33 3.00 12.13 0.63
C LEU A 33 4.31 12.90 0.90
N GLY A 34 4.58 13.96 0.15
CA GLY A 34 5.75 14.80 0.38
C GLY A 34 5.72 15.52 1.72
N TYR A 35 4.57 16.09 2.10
CA TYR A 35 4.36 16.67 3.42
C TYR A 35 4.60 15.65 4.54
N SER A 36 4.13 14.41 4.33
CA SER A 36 4.32 13.32 5.27
C SER A 36 5.79 12.94 5.46
N VAL A 37 6.59 13.02 4.39
CA VAL A 37 8.06 12.84 4.45
C VAL A 37 8.74 13.97 5.22
N GLU A 38 8.27 15.21 5.10
CA GLU A 38 8.80 16.31 5.92
C GLU A 38 8.44 16.15 7.40
N VAL A 39 7.22 15.70 7.71
CA VAL A 39 6.81 15.37 9.08
C VAL A 39 7.65 14.21 9.65
N LEU A 40 7.95 13.22 8.81
CA LEU A 40 8.84 12.12 9.14
C LEU A 40 10.25 12.65 9.49
N LYS A 41 10.80 13.55 8.66
CA LYS A 41 12.09 14.20 8.91
C LYS A 41 12.08 14.95 10.24
N GLY A 42 11.08 15.79 10.49
CA GLY A 42 10.95 16.49 11.76
C GLY A 42 10.90 15.51 12.94
N GLY A 43 10.27 14.34 12.77
CA GLY A 43 10.23 13.28 13.79
C GLY A 43 11.60 12.70 14.12
N ILE A 44 12.45 12.54 13.10
CA ILE A 44 13.83 12.06 13.24
C ILE A 44 14.69 13.14 13.93
N GLU A 45 14.51 14.40 13.57
CA GLU A 45 15.30 15.53 14.06
C GLU A 45 14.83 16.04 15.44
N GLY A 46 13.71 15.54 15.95
CA GLY A 46 13.12 15.99 17.21
C GLY A 46 12.47 17.38 17.12
N ASP A 47 12.25 17.90 15.91
CA ASP A 47 11.60 19.20 15.70
C ASP A 47 10.14 19.13 16.11
N GLU A 48 9.69 19.92 17.07
CA GLU A 48 8.29 19.91 17.55
C GLU A 48 7.35 20.71 16.64
N THR A 49 7.89 21.44 15.67
CA THR A 49 7.11 22.26 14.75
C THR A 49 6.62 21.45 13.54
N LEU A 50 5.48 21.85 13.01
CA LEU A 50 4.96 21.28 11.77
C LEU A 50 5.70 21.90 10.58
N PRO A 51 6.02 21.12 9.52
CA PRO A 51 6.61 21.67 8.32
C PRO A 51 5.71 22.73 7.69
N ASP A 52 6.33 23.75 7.10
CA ASP A 52 5.63 24.75 6.31
C ASP A 52 4.99 24.12 5.07
N PHE A 53 3.82 24.63 4.70
CA PHE A 53 3.11 24.16 3.52
C PHE A 53 3.66 24.78 2.23
N ASP A 54 4.59 24.08 1.58
CA ASP A 54 5.08 24.37 0.24
C ASP A 54 4.69 23.22 -0.71
N TYR A 55 3.57 23.42 -1.43
CA TYR A 55 3.00 22.39 -2.29
C TYR A 55 3.92 21.99 -3.46
N VAL A 56 4.81 22.87 -3.95
CA VAL A 56 5.71 22.54 -5.06
C VAL A 56 6.84 21.66 -4.56
N LYS A 57 7.48 22.05 -3.47
CA LYS A 57 8.51 21.25 -2.80
C LYS A 57 7.95 19.88 -2.42
N GLN A 58 6.78 19.86 -1.78
CA GLN A 58 6.14 18.63 -1.31
C GLN A 58 5.72 17.74 -2.47
N PHE A 59 5.21 18.28 -3.57
CA PHE A 59 4.93 17.49 -4.75
C PHE A 59 6.18 16.77 -5.28
N ILE A 60 7.32 17.46 -5.37
CA ILE A 60 8.60 16.88 -5.82
C ILE A 60 9.09 15.80 -4.85
N ILE A 61 9.03 16.06 -3.54
CA ILE A 61 9.39 15.08 -2.51
C ILE A 61 8.47 13.86 -2.59
N GLY A 62 7.17 14.06 -2.75
CA GLY A 62 6.18 13.01 -2.89
C GLY A 62 6.43 12.11 -4.09
N ILE A 63 6.79 12.68 -5.25
CA ILE A 63 7.18 11.89 -6.43
C ILE A 63 8.41 11.03 -6.11
N LYS A 64 9.46 11.61 -5.51
CA LYS A 64 10.67 10.86 -5.15
C LYS A 64 10.38 9.73 -4.16
N ALA A 65 9.53 9.98 -3.16
CA ALA A 65 9.06 8.99 -2.21
C ALA A 65 8.29 7.85 -2.89
N MET A 66 7.37 8.17 -3.81
CA MET A 66 6.63 7.16 -4.55
C MET A 66 7.55 6.32 -5.45
N ILE A 67 8.52 6.94 -6.12
CA ILE A 67 9.52 6.19 -6.91
C ILE A 67 10.30 5.23 -6.02
N LEU A 68 10.69 5.68 -4.83
CA LEU A 68 11.38 4.83 -3.85
C LEU A 68 10.52 3.63 -3.46
N ASP A 69 9.27 3.85 -3.04
CA ASP A 69 8.35 2.77 -2.69
C ASP A 69 8.16 1.79 -3.86
N ILE A 70 7.97 2.28 -5.09
CA ILE A 70 7.86 1.44 -6.29
C ILE A 70 9.10 0.55 -6.45
N ILE A 71 10.31 1.09 -6.29
CA ILE A 71 11.55 0.29 -6.41
C ILE A 71 11.58 -0.83 -5.36
N TYR A 72 11.18 -0.56 -4.12
CA TYR A 72 11.13 -1.56 -3.06
C TYR A 72 10.05 -2.62 -3.29
N PHE A 73 8.90 -2.28 -3.88
CA PHE A 73 7.82 -3.22 -4.15
C PHE A 73 7.96 -3.99 -5.48
N ILE A 74 8.79 -3.53 -6.43
CA ILE A 74 9.10 -4.29 -7.66
C ILE A 74 9.80 -5.61 -7.32
N ILE A 75 10.78 -5.58 -6.41
CA ILE A 75 11.58 -6.76 -6.06
C ILE A 75 10.71 -7.93 -5.55
N PRO A 76 9.87 -7.78 -4.51
CA PRO A 76 9.00 -8.86 -4.04
C PRO A 76 7.96 -9.25 -5.09
N ALA A 77 7.44 -8.30 -5.88
CA ALA A 77 6.49 -8.62 -6.95
C ALA A 77 7.10 -9.56 -8.00
N VAL A 78 8.33 -9.28 -8.46
CA VAL A 78 9.05 -10.14 -9.41
C VAL A 78 9.29 -11.52 -8.82
N ILE A 79 9.72 -11.61 -7.56
CA ILE A 79 9.95 -12.90 -6.88
C ILE A 79 8.64 -13.71 -6.80
N VAL A 80 7.53 -13.08 -6.43
CA VAL A 80 6.21 -13.74 -6.37
C VAL A 80 5.76 -14.22 -7.75
N ILE A 81 5.97 -13.45 -8.81
CA ILE A 81 5.66 -13.86 -10.19
C ILE A 81 6.48 -15.09 -10.60
N ILE A 82 7.76 -15.13 -10.23
CA ILE A 82 8.63 -16.28 -10.49
C ILE A 82 8.11 -17.52 -9.74
N ILE A 83 7.73 -17.39 -8.46
CA ILE A 83 7.17 -18.49 -7.65
C ILE A 83 5.85 -18.98 -8.25
N ALA A 84 4.95 -18.07 -8.63
CA ALA A 84 3.68 -18.40 -9.28
C ALA A 84 3.89 -19.16 -10.58
N SER A 85 4.88 -18.75 -11.38
CA SER A 85 5.23 -19.42 -12.63
C SER A 85 5.84 -20.81 -12.37
N ALA A 86 6.78 -20.90 -11.43
CA ALA A 86 7.49 -22.13 -11.10
C ALA A 86 6.59 -23.20 -10.46
N THR A 87 5.57 -22.78 -9.70
CA THR A 87 4.59 -23.67 -9.09
C THR A 87 3.48 -24.12 -10.06
N GLY A 88 3.45 -23.57 -11.28
CA GLY A 88 2.44 -23.90 -12.28
C GLY A 88 1.09 -23.20 -12.07
N LEU A 89 1.06 -22.08 -11.34
CA LEU A 89 -0.17 -21.31 -11.12
C LEU A 89 -0.76 -20.82 -12.45
N PHE A 90 0.06 -20.20 -13.28
CA PHE A 90 -0.39 -19.64 -14.56
C PHE A 90 -0.79 -20.73 -15.56
N SER A 91 -0.05 -21.84 -15.63
CA SER A 91 -0.39 -22.96 -16.52
C SER A 91 -1.68 -23.66 -16.08
N SER A 92 -1.89 -23.85 -14.78
CA SER A 92 -3.13 -24.44 -14.27
C SER A 92 -4.32 -23.51 -14.49
N PHE A 93 -4.11 -22.20 -14.36
CA PHE A 93 -5.14 -21.20 -14.64
C PHE A 93 -5.57 -21.22 -16.11
N THR A 94 -4.62 -21.24 -17.06
CA THR A 94 -4.96 -21.27 -18.49
C THR A 94 -5.68 -22.56 -18.87
N GLU A 95 -5.28 -23.70 -18.30
CA GLU A 95 -5.96 -24.98 -18.52
C GLU A 95 -7.40 -24.97 -18.01
N ILE A 96 -7.65 -24.45 -16.80
CA ILE A 96 -9.01 -24.30 -16.25
C ILE A 96 -9.87 -23.41 -17.14
N VAL A 97 -9.34 -22.28 -17.60
CA VAL A 97 -10.04 -21.35 -18.49
C VAL A 97 -10.36 -22.03 -19.83
N ASN A 98 -9.41 -22.77 -20.41
CA ASN A 98 -9.62 -23.49 -21.67
C ASN A 98 -10.70 -24.57 -21.55
N VAL A 99 -10.71 -25.34 -20.46
CA VAL A 99 -11.79 -26.31 -20.17
C VAL A 99 -13.14 -25.58 -20.05
N GLY A 100 -13.17 -24.43 -19.37
CA GLY A 100 -14.36 -23.59 -19.27
C GLY A 100 -14.90 -23.14 -20.62
N ILE A 101 -14.03 -22.61 -21.48
CA ILE A 101 -14.39 -22.14 -22.83
C ILE A 101 -14.89 -23.31 -23.70
N ASN A 102 -14.20 -24.45 -23.66
CA ASN A 102 -14.59 -25.65 -24.43
C ASN A 102 -15.92 -26.25 -23.95
N SER A 103 -16.24 -26.11 -22.66
CA SER A 103 -17.51 -26.62 -22.10
C SER A 103 -18.70 -25.72 -22.45
N LEU A 104 -18.46 -24.41 -22.61
CA LEU A 104 -19.45 -23.42 -23.01
C LEU A 104 -19.81 -23.54 -24.49
N ALA A 105 -18.85 -23.88 -25.36
CA ALA A 105 -19.07 -24.14 -26.78
C ALA A 105 -19.94 -25.38 -27.04
N ASN A 106 -20.05 -26.29 -26.06
CA ASN A 106 -20.86 -27.51 -26.13
C ASN A 106 -22.24 -27.38 -25.44
N GLU A 107 -22.73 -26.15 -25.23
CA GLU A 107 -24.03 -25.83 -24.61
C GLU A 107 -24.22 -26.38 -23.17
N THR A 108 -23.12 -26.69 -22.47
CA THR A 108 -23.17 -27.19 -21.09
C THR A 108 -23.28 -26.01 -20.13
N THR A 109 -24.50 -25.57 -19.83
CA THR A 109 -24.79 -24.36 -19.02
C THR A 109 -24.62 -24.55 -17.51
N ASN A 110 -24.30 -25.76 -17.02
CA ASN A 110 -24.17 -26.04 -15.60
C ASN A 110 -22.70 -25.89 -15.14
N VAL A 111 -22.45 -24.97 -14.21
CA VAL A 111 -21.10 -24.73 -13.63
C VAL A 111 -20.51 -26.00 -13.01
N THR A 112 -21.36 -26.89 -12.50
CA THR A 112 -20.98 -28.18 -11.92
C THR A 112 -20.36 -29.15 -12.93
N THR A 113 -20.86 -29.17 -14.17
CA THR A 113 -20.29 -30.00 -15.26
C THR A 113 -18.98 -29.45 -15.79
N ILE A 114 -18.81 -28.11 -15.77
CA ILE A 114 -17.57 -27.45 -16.19
C ILE A 114 -16.45 -27.75 -15.20
N ILE A 115 -16.72 -27.63 -13.90
CA ILE A 115 -15.72 -27.93 -12.85
C ILE A 115 -15.38 -29.42 -12.83
N ALA A 116 -16.36 -30.31 -13.10
CA ALA A 116 -16.11 -31.75 -13.22
C ALA A 116 -15.26 -32.13 -14.44
N ALA A 117 -15.28 -31.31 -15.51
CA ALA A 117 -14.47 -31.50 -16.70
C ALA A 117 -13.00 -31.06 -16.50
N VAL A 118 -12.71 -30.26 -15.47
CA VAL A 118 -11.33 -29.89 -15.13
C VAL A 118 -10.60 -31.12 -14.57
N PRO A 119 -9.42 -31.47 -15.09
CA PRO A 119 -8.63 -32.56 -14.53
C PRO A 119 -8.35 -32.32 -13.03
N LYS A 120 -8.60 -33.35 -12.20
CA LYS A 120 -8.34 -33.26 -10.75
C LYS A 120 -6.89 -32.90 -10.43
N SER A 121 -5.95 -33.32 -11.28
CA SER A 121 -4.54 -32.92 -11.21
C SER A 121 -4.36 -31.42 -11.35
N THR A 122 -5.01 -30.79 -12.32
CA THR A 122 -4.95 -29.34 -12.57
C THR A 122 -5.57 -28.55 -11.43
N MET A 123 -6.70 -29.01 -10.89
CA MET A 123 -7.31 -28.38 -9.72
C MET A 123 -6.39 -28.46 -8.49
N ASN A 124 -5.79 -29.63 -8.22
CA ASN A 124 -4.86 -29.81 -7.12
C ASN A 124 -3.58 -28.96 -7.29
N THR A 125 -3.02 -28.90 -8.50
CA THR A 125 -1.87 -28.05 -8.81
C THR A 125 -2.23 -26.58 -8.62
N PHE A 126 -3.39 -26.13 -9.11
CA PHE A 126 -3.85 -24.76 -8.94
C PHE A 126 -4.00 -24.37 -7.46
N THR A 127 -4.66 -25.20 -6.65
CA THR A 127 -4.86 -24.90 -5.22
C THR A 127 -3.52 -24.90 -4.45
N ASN A 128 -2.63 -25.83 -4.76
CA ASN A 128 -1.32 -25.91 -4.13
C ASN A 128 -0.43 -24.73 -4.56
N ALA A 129 -0.37 -24.41 -5.85
CA ALA A 129 0.37 -23.28 -6.37
C ALA A 129 -0.14 -21.95 -5.82
N LEU A 130 -1.46 -21.78 -5.71
CA LEU A 130 -2.09 -20.59 -5.16
C LEU A 130 -1.75 -20.41 -3.68
N SER A 131 -1.88 -21.47 -2.88
CA SER A 131 -1.57 -21.41 -1.45
C SER A 131 -0.09 -21.09 -1.19
N VAL A 132 0.84 -21.74 -1.90
CA VAL A 132 2.28 -21.46 -1.81
C VAL A 132 2.57 -20.01 -2.22
N THR A 133 1.99 -19.55 -3.32
CA THR A 133 2.20 -18.18 -3.84
C THR A 133 1.66 -17.13 -2.86
N ILE A 134 0.48 -17.33 -2.27
CA ILE A 134 -0.10 -16.41 -1.28
C ILE A 134 0.78 -16.33 -0.03
N VAL A 135 1.22 -17.47 0.52
CA VAL A 135 2.08 -17.49 1.71
C VAL A 135 3.40 -16.79 1.42
N ALA A 136 4.04 -17.09 0.28
CA ALA A 136 5.28 -16.42 -0.13
C ALA A 136 5.08 -14.91 -0.33
N ALA A 137 3.98 -14.50 -0.96
CA ALA A 137 3.65 -13.09 -1.15
C ALA A 137 3.48 -12.36 0.18
N ILE A 138 2.72 -12.92 1.12
CA ILE A 138 2.52 -12.31 2.45
C ILE A 138 3.88 -12.09 3.13
N ILE A 139 4.73 -13.11 3.19
CA ILE A 139 6.03 -13.03 3.85
C ILE A 139 6.93 -11.99 3.17
N LEU A 140 7.06 -12.04 1.84
CA LEU A 140 7.93 -11.15 1.08
C LEU A 140 7.45 -9.69 1.16
N PHE A 141 6.16 -9.43 0.95
CA PHE A 141 5.64 -8.06 0.99
C PHE A 141 5.71 -7.45 2.40
N ILE A 142 5.55 -8.24 3.46
CA ILE A 142 5.76 -7.75 4.83
C ILE A 142 7.23 -7.33 5.02
N ILE A 143 8.20 -8.18 4.63
CA ILE A 143 9.63 -7.86 4.78
C ILE A 143 10.00 -6.61 3.98
N PHE A 144 9.58 -6.54 2.71
CA PHE A 144 9.89 -5.40 1.86
C PHE A 144 9.15 -4.13 2.26
N SER A 145 7.96 -4.23 2.86
CA SER A 145 7.27 -3.07 3.44
C SER A 145 8.08 -2.45 4.58
N LEU A 146 8.64 -3.26 5.49
CA LEU A 146 9.52 -2.77 6.57
C LEU A 146 10.80 -2.12 6.02
N LEU A 147 11.37 -2.71 4.97
CA LEU A 147 12.53 -2.12 4.27
C LEU A 147 12.15 -0.78 3.63
N SER A 148 10.99 -0.68 2.98
CA SER A 148 10.51 0.55 2.35
C SER A 148 10.31 1.67 3.37
N PHE A 149 9.74 1.38 4.54
CA PHE A 149 9.60 2.38 5.60
C PHE A 149 10.96 2.92 6.06
N THR A 150 11.93 2.04 6.27
CA THR A 150 13.29 2.46 6.64
C THR A 150 13.97 3.24 5.51
N ALA A 151 13.76 2.83 4.26
CA ALA A 151 14.24 3.55 3.09
C ALA A 151 13.67 4.97 3.04
N LEU A 152 12.38 5.12 3.35
CA LEU A 152 11.70 6.41 3.37
C LEU A 152 12.22 7.33 4.49
N VAL A 153 12.46 6.78 5.68
CA VAL A 153 13.11 7.49 6.79
C VAL A 153 14.47 8.03 6.36
N ARG A 154 15.26 7.19 5.68
CA ARG A 154 16.60 7.55 5.22
C ARG A 154 16.58 8.61 4.13
N PHE A 155 15.66 8.46 3.19
CA PHE A 155 15.34 9.48 2.19
C PHE A 155 14.94 10.81 2.84
N ALA A 156 14.10 10.77 3.87
CA ALA A 156 13.67 11.96 4.61
C ALA A 156 14.84 12.65 5.32
N LYS A 157 15.70 11.88 6.01
CA LYS A 157 16.85 12.41 6.76
C LYS A 157 17.91 13.05 5.86
N PHE A 158 18.28 12.37 4.78
CA PHE A 158 19.38 12.81 3.91
C PHE A 158 18.92 13.64 2.70
N GLU A 159 17.61 13.83 2.53
CA GLU A 159 16.97 14.53 1.39
C GLU A 159 17.41 14.00 0.01
N SER A 160 17.93 12.78 -0.04
CA SER A 160 18.52 12.17 -1.22
C SER A 160 17.85 10.84 -1.52
N GLY A 161 17.26 10.73 -2.72
CA GLY A 161 16.62 9.50 -3.18
C GLY A 161 17.58 8.31 -3.25
N THR A 162 18.88 8.57 -3.47
CA THR A 162 19.88 7.50 -3.52
C THR A 162 20.17 6.91 -2.16
N GLU A 163 20.08 7.69 -1.07
CA GLU A 163 20.29 7.19 0.29
C GLU A 163 19.18 6.23 0.73
N GLY A 164 17.95 6.45 0.24
CA GLY A 164 16.85 5.49 0.38
C GLY A 164 17.08 4.18 -0.38
N LEU A 165 17.97 4.14 -1.38
CA LEU A 165 18.25 2.94 -2.18
C LEU A 165 19.45 2.13 -1.66
N ARG A 166 20.13 2.60 -0.61
CA ARG A 166 21.31 1.93 -0.05
C ARG A 166 20.89 0.81 0.90
N PHE A 167 20.47 -0.32 0.30
CA PHE A 167 19.95 -1.50 1.01
C PHE A 167 20.81 -1.97 2.18
N LEU A 168 22.14 -2.03 2.01
CA LEU A 168 23.05 -2.49 3.08
C LEU A 168 23.02 -1.57 4.30
N GLU A 169 22.90 -0.26 4.08
CA GLU A 169 22.85 0.70 5.15
C GLU A 169 21.47 0.71 5.82
N ILE A 170 20.40 0.46 5.06
CA ILE A 170 19.05 0.26 5.62
C ILE A 170 18.99 -0.97 6.54
N LEU A 171 19.61 -2.08 6.13
CA LEU A 171 19.73 -3.26 6.99
C LEU A 171 20.53 -2.95 8.26
N LYS A 172 21.57 -2.10 8.16
CA LYS A 172 22.36 -1.65 9.32
C LYS A 172 21.52 -0.77 10.26
N ASP A 173 20.80 0.20 9.72
CA ASP A 173 19.95 1.12 10.49
C ASP A 173 18.84 0.34 11.22
N MET A 174 18.17 -0.59 10.53
CA MET A 174 17.18 -1.49 11.17
C MET A 174 17.79 -2.37 12.26
N LYS A 175 19.01 -2.88 12.03
CA LYS A 175 19.72 -3.69 13.01
C LYS A 175 20.10 -2.87 14.25
N ASN A 176 20.50 -1.61 14.07
CA ASN A 176 20.89 -0.72 15.17
C ASN A 176 19.70 -0.38 16.08
N ILE A 177 18.52 -0.09 15.51
CA ILE A 177 17.28 0.12 16.28
C ILE A 177 16.86 -1.18 16.98
N GLY A 178 17.06 -2.30 16.30
CA GLY A 178 16.63 -3.63 16.72
C GLY A 178 15.29 -4.01 16.11
N PHE A 179 15.27 -5.08 15.32
CA PHE A 179 14.08 -5.57 14.60
C PHE A 179 12.86 -5.76 15.51
N ILE A 180 13.06 -6.31 16.72
CA ILE A 180 11.97 -6.52 17.69
C ILE A 180 11.39 -5.19 18.15
N LYS A 181 12.23 -4.18 18.41
CA LYS A 181 11.79 -2.84 18.81
C LYS A 181 11.01 -2.16 17.68
N ILE A 182 11.46 -2.29 16.43
CA ILE A 182 10.74 -1.79 15.26
C ILE A 182 9.35 -2.43 15.19
N ILE A 183 9.27 -3.76 15.24
CA ILE A 183 8.00 -4.49 15.13
C ILE A 183 7.05 -4.12 16.28
N ILE A 184 7.52 -4.12 17.53
CA ILE A 184 6.68 -3.79 18.70
C ILE A 184 6.16 -2.35 18.58
N THR A 185 7.03 -1.40 18.22
CA THR A 185 6.63 0.00 18.12
C THR A 185 5.66 0.21 16.96
N LEU A 186 5.87 -0.44 15.82
CA LEU A 186 4.91 -0.42 14.71
C LEU A 186 3.55 -1.00 15.13
N ILE A 187 3.51 -2.11 15.89
CA ILE A 187 2.25 -2.67 16.41
C ILE A 187 1.53 -1.63 17.28
N VAL A 188 2.24 -0.95 18.19
CA VAL A 188 1.64 0.09 19.04
C VAL A 188 1.11 1.26 18.20
N ILE A 189 1.89 1.76 17.24
CA ILE A 189 1.49 2.83 16.32
C ILE A 189 0.22 2.42 15.55
N TYR A 190 0.17 1.21 15.01
CA TYR A 190 -1.00 0.71 14.28
C TYR A 190 -2.23 0.54 15.16
N ILE A 191 -2.09 0.11 16.42
CA ILE A 191 -3.21 0.01 17.37
C ILE A 191 -3.80 1.40 17.64
N ILE A 192 -2.95 2.41 17.87
CA ILE A 192 -3.41 3.79 18.13
C ILE A 192 -4.04 4.38 16.85
N ALA A 193 -3.42 4.17 15.69
CA ALA A 193 -3.98 4.59 14.40
C ALA A 193 -5.35 3.95 14.13
N LEU A 194 -5.51 2.66 14.46
CA LEU A 194 -6.79 1.96 14.33
C LEU A 194 -7.86 2.57 15.22
N ALA A 195 -7.52 2.93 16.47
CA ALA A 195 -8.44 3.63 17.37
C ALA A 195 -8.85 5.00 16.82
N MET A 196 -7.91 5.78 16.26
CA MET A 196 -8.23 7.06 15.63
C MET A 196 -9.13 6.91 14.40
N VAL A 197 -8.81 5.95 13.51
CA VAL A 197 -9.64 5.65 12.34
C VAL A 197 -11.04 5.19 12.74
N PHE A 198 -11.17 4.43 13.83
CA PHE A 198 -12.46 4.06 14.38
C PHE A 198 -13.27 5.29 14.81
N VAL A 199 -12.67 6.24 15.54
CA VAL A 199 -13.32 7.51 15.92
C VAL A 199 -13.73 8.32 14.70
N ILE A 200 -12.86 8.42 13.69
CA ILE A 200 -13.17 9.11 12.42
C ILE A 200 -14.35 8.43 11.70
N GLY A 201 -14.41 7.10 11.73
CA GLY A 201 -15.52 6.32 11.20
C GLY A 201 -16.85 6.65 11.88
N LEU A 202 -16.85 6.82 13.21
CA LEU A 202 -18.03 7.25 13.96
C LEU A 202 -18.47 8.66 13.59
N ILE A 203 -17.52 9.59 13.43
CA ILE A 203 -17.81 10.96 12.97
C ILE A 203 -18.43 10.93 11.58
N GLY A 204 -17.91 10.08 10.69
CA GLY A 204 -18.43 9.89 9.32
C GLY A 204 -19.86 9.34 9.24
N LEU A 205 -20.44 8.84 10.34
CA LEU A 205 -21.85 8.45 10.39
C LEU A 205 -22.79 9.66 10.32
N ILE A 206 -22.30 10.87 10.63
CA ILE A 206 -23.06 12.11 10.48
C ILE A 206 -23.05 12.51 8.99
N PRO A 207 -24.20 12.51 8.30
CA PRO A 207 -24.25 12.82 6.87
C PRO A 207 -23.71 14.22 6.59
N TYR A 208 -22.98 14.33 5.47
CA TYR A 208 -22.35 15.55 4.97
C TYR A 208 -21.26 16.11 5.91
N VAL A 209 -21.61 16.67 7.07
CA VAL A 209 -20.69 17.36 7.98
C VAL A 209 -19.63 16.41 8.54
N GLY A 210 -20.04 15.22 8.98
CA GLY A 210 -19.14 14.22 9.53
C GLY A 210 -18.09 13.75 8.54
N VAL A 211 -18.50 13.54 7.28
CA VAL A 211 -17.60 13.17 6.18
C VAL A 211 -16.55 14.26 5.94
N PHE A 212 -16.96 15.53 5.89
CA PHE A 212 -16.02 16.63 5.71
C PHE A 212 -15.03 16.76 6.87
N ILE A 213 -15.49 16.68 8.12
CA ILE A 213 -14.61 16.69 9.29
C ILE A 213 -13.64 15.50 9.26
N GLY A 214 -14.16 14.31 8.95
CA GLY A 214 -13.34 13.10 8.86
C GLY A 214 -12.23 13.22 7.81
N ILE A 215 -12.54 13.76 6.63
CA ILE A 215 -11.57 13.90 5.53
C ILE A 215 -10.59 15.06 5.78
N PHE A 216 -11.06 16.23 6.21
CA PHE A 216 -10.21 17.43 6.32
C PHE A 216 -9.45 17.56 7.64
N VAL A 217 -9.91 16.88 8.70
CA VAL A 217 -9.28 16.95 10.02
C VAL A 217 -8.82 15.56 10.46
N GLY A 218 -9.71 14.58 10.40
CA GLY A 218 -9.43 13.23 10.86
C GLY A 218 -8.26 12.57 10.11
N VAL A 219 -8.35 12.47 8.79
CA VAL A 219 -7.33 11.82 7.96
C VAL A 219 -5.96 12.51 8.08
N PRO A 220 -5.83 13.84 7.96
CA PRO A 220 -4.55 14.52 8.17
C PRO A 220 -3.97 14.26 9.56
N PHE A 221 -4.80 14.23 10.61
CA PHE A 221 -4.32 13.94 11.96
C PHE A 221 -3.73 12.54 12.09
N VAL A 222 -4.38 11.53 11.51
CA VAL A 222 -3.85 10.15 11.49
C VAL A 222 -2.55 10.08 10.71
N VAL A 223 -2.46 10.73 9.55
CA VAL A 223 -1.24 10.77 8.73
C VAL A 223 -0.10 11.43 9.51
N LEU A 224 -0.34 12.61 10.10
CA LEU A 224 0.63 13.31 10.94
C LEU A 224 1.14 12.41 12.07
N PHE A 225 0.23 11.77 12.81
CA PHE A 225 0.58 10.84 13.88
C PHE A 225 1.46 9.69 13.38
N LEU A 226 1.08 9.06 12.27
CA LEU A 226 1.81 7.90 11.72
C LEU A 226 3.24 8.28 11.36
N TYR A 227 3.42 9.28 10.50
CA TYR A 227 4.74 9.66 10.01
C TYR A 227 5.61 10.26 11.12
N ARG A 228 5.03 11.03 12.04
CA ARG A 228 5.76 11.53 13.21
C ARG A 228 6.24 10.39 14.11
N SER A 229 5.37 9.43 14.41
CA SER A 229 5.69 8.31 15.30
C SER A 229 6.75 7.39 14.70
N ILE A 230 6.69 7.17 13.37
CA ILE A 230 7.75 6.44 12.65
C ILE A 230 9.05 7.24 12.71
N GLY A 231 9.02 8.56 12.53
CA GLY A 231 10.22 9.41 12.63
C GLY A 231 10.90 9.27 13.99
N LEU A 232 10.11 9.31 15.07
CA LEU A 232 10.59 9.13 16.44
C LEU A 232 11.17 7.73 16.70
N LEU A 233 10.57 6.67 16.14
CA LEU A 233 11.12 5.31 16.24
C LEU A 233 12.51 5.21 15.62
N TYR A 234 12.72 5.89 14.50
CA TYR A 234 14.00 5.86 13.78
C TYR A 234 14.98 6.95 14.23
N ALA A 235 14.58 7.89 15.09
CA ALA A 235 15.48 8.82 15.75
C ALA A 235 16.55 8.07 16.56
N ASP A 236 16.18 6.95 17.19
CA ASP A 236 17.11 6.09 17.94
C ASP A 236 18.18 5.41 17.07
N ALA A 237 18.01 5.42 15.74
CA ALA A 237 18.97 4.84 14.80
C ALA A 237 20.16 5.78 14.52
N TYR A 238 20.05 7.05 14.94
CA TYR A 238 20.73 8.19 14.36
C TYR A 238 21.23 9.17 15.41
#